data_AF-A0A1D2RHG9-F1
#
_entry.id   AF-A0A1D2RHG9-F1
#
_cell.length_a   1.000
_cell.length_b   1.000
_cell.length_c   1.000
_cell.angle_alpha   90.00
_cell.angle_beta   90.00
_cell.angle_gamma   90.00
#
_symmetry.space_group_name_H-M   'P 1'
#
loop_
_entity.id
_entity.type
_entity.pdbx_description
1 polymer ?
#
loop_
_entity_poly.entity_id
_entity_poly.type
_entity_poly.pdbx_seq_one_letter_code
_entity_poly.pdbx_strand_id
1 'polypeptide(L)'
;MENTFEKILKDGERKGYFRVLNDGAKIEYLPSGHKENLNDPEEKVRAEYYFDLLEKYHYSVKRIELETEMPDRTPERYADIVIFEDDAKKKPYIVVECKKDGISDAEFEQATKQAIANARVLHAPLAICVAGNTRRAMETAEWNDKEPEKATITDIPISYGKIEEFRYKKGDTDWDLKVLDKSELKRALEKSHNTLWAGGKRNPTVAFDELCKINFVKIRDEKRGRPHAQKISGQISG
;
A
#
# COMPACT_ATOMS: atom_id res chain seq x y z
N MET A 1 -12.42 -2.47 21.48
CA MET A 1 -12.41 -1.91 20.11
C MET A 1 -11.80 -2.98 19.24
N GLU A 2 -12.54 -3.41 18.23
CA GLU A 2 -12.07 -4.34 17.20
C GLU A 2 -10.91 -3.70 16.43
N ASN A 3 -9.86 -4.47 16.14
CA ASN A 3 -8.72 -3.97 15.35
C ASN A 3 -9.17 -3.73 13.89
N THR A 4 -8.63 -2.70 13.23
CA THR A 4 -8.95 -2.38 11.82
C THR A 4 -8.82 -3.60 10.90
N PHE A 5 -7.79 -4.41 11.10
CA PHE A 5 -7.56 -5.63 10.32
C PHE A 5 -8.64 -6.71 10.56
N GLU A 6 -9.05 -6.92 11.81
CA GLU A 6 -10.11 -7.89 12.15
C GLU A 6 -11.43 -7.53 11.47
N LYS A 7 -11.74 -6.23 11.41
CA LYS A 7 -12.90 -5.73 10.68
C LYS A 7 -12.80 -6.01 9.19
N ILE A 8 -11.63 -5.75 8.58
CA ILE A 8 -11.38 -6.04 7.15
C ILE A 8 -11.58 -7.53 6.88
N LEU A 9 -11.03 -8.41 7.74
CA LEU A 9 -11.20 -9.85 7.58
C LEU A 9 -12.67 -10.26 7.61
N LYS A 10 -13.44 -9.81 8.61
CA LYS A 10 -14.87 -10.12 8.70
C LYS A 10 -15.68 -9.58 7.52
N ASP A 11 -15.39 -8.36 7.08
CA ASP A 11 -16.07 -7.74 5.95
C ASP A 11 -15.74 -8.46 4.63
N GLY A 12 -14.47 -8.84 4.42
CA GLY A 12 -14.01 -9.59 3.26
C GLY A 12 -14.57 -11.00 3.19
N GLU A 13 -14.66 -11.70 4.32
CA GLU A 13 -15.34 -13.00 4.41
C GLU A 13 -16.82 -12.90 4.10
N ARG A 14 -17.53 -11.91 4.67
CA ARG A 14 -18.95 -11.68 4.40
C ARG A 14 -19.22 -11.40 2.92
N LYS A 15 -18.29 -10.71 2.25
CA LYS A 15 -18.37 -10.38 0.82
C LYS A 15 -17.87 -11.50 -0.11
N GLY A 16 -17.28 -12.56 0.45
CA GLY A 16 -16.78 -13.70 -0.31
C GLY A 16 -15.49 -13.41 -1.08
N TYR A 17 -14.66 -12.48 -0.61
CA TYR A 17 -13.35 -12.18 -1.20
C TYR A 17 -12.28 -13.15 -0.76
N PHE A 18 -12.41 -13.67 0.46
CA PHE A 18 -11.56 -14.71 1.00
C PHE A 18 -12.30 -15.43 2.14
N ARG A 19 -11.71 -16.51 2.65
CA ARG A 19 -12.14 -17.22 3.86
C ARG A 19 -10.98 -17.29 4.83
N VAL A 20 -11.27 -17.10 6.12
CA VAL A 20 -10.30 -17.32 7.18
C VAL A 20 -10.45 -18.77 7.66
N LEU A 21 -9.33 -19.48 7.70
CA LEU A 21 -9.25 -20.90 8.03
C LEU A 21 -8.36 -21.10 9.27
N ASN A 22 -8.48 -22.28 9.88
CA ASN A 22 -7.64 -22.71 11.02
C ASN A 22 -7.60 -21.67 12.15
N ASP A 23 -8.77 -21.25 12.63
CA ASP A 23 -8.91 -20.30 13.75
C ASP A 23 -8.14 -18.97 13.56
N GLY A 24 -8.01 -18.49 12.31
CA GLY A 24 -7.30 -17.25 12.01
C GLY A 24 -5.88 -17.42 11.50
N ALA A 25 -5.37 -18.64 11.43
CA ALA A 25 -3.98 -18.89 11.01
C ALA A 25 -3.77 -18.89 9.49
N LYS A 26 -4.82 -19.09 8.69
CA LYS A 26 -4.72 -19.15 7.22
C LYS A 26 -5.81 -18.34 6.54
N ILE A 27 -5.52 -17.88 5.33
CA ILE A 27 -6.47 -17.23 4.43
C ILE A 27 -6.57 -18.02 3.13
N GLU A 28 -7.77 -18.15 2.58
CA GLU A 28 -8.05 -18.67 1.24
C GLU A 28 -8.70 -17.57 0.42
N TYR A 29 -8.02 -17.08 -0.62
CA TYR A 29 -8.53 -16.06 -1.53
C TYR A 29 -9.52 -16.64 -2.52
N LEU A 30 -10.62 -15.93 -2.77
CA LEU A 30 -11.70 -16.38 -3.65
C LEU A 30 -11.81 -15.47 -4.89
N PRO A 31 -12.14 -16.01 -6.07
CA PRO A 31 -12.45 -17.42 -6.34
C PRO A 31 -11.21 -18.28 -6.66
N SER A 32 -9.99 -17.75 -6.57
CA SER A 32 -8.77 -18.46 -6.99
C SER A 32 -8.48 -19.73 -6.18
N GLY A 33 -8.91 -19.77 -4.92
CA GLY A 33 -8.59 -20.85 -3.97
C GLY A 33 -7.14 -20.81 -3.47
N HIS A 34 -6.40 -19.75 -3.77
CA HIS A 34 -5.02 -19.55 -3.32
C HIS A 34 -4.98 -19.40 -1.79
N LYS A 35 -4.02 -20.04 -1.12
CA LYS A 35 -3.98 -20.15 0.34
C LYS A 35 -2.66 -19.71 0.91
N GLU A 36 -2.71 -18.86 1.92
CA GLU A 36 -1.51 -18.35 2.59
C GLU A 36 -1.62 -18.36 4.11
N ASN A 37 -0.47 -18.21 4.76
CA ASN A 37 -0.34 -18.17 6.22
C ASN A 37 -0.54 -16.75 6.75
N LEU A 38 -1.68 -16.47 7.40
CA LEU A 38 -1.97 -15.16 8.01
C LEU A 38 -1.06 -14.81 9.19
N ASN A 39 -0.26 -15.74 9.70
CA ASN A 39 0.76 -15.41 10.69
C ASN A 39 1.96 -14.68 10.08
N ASP A 40 2.14 -14.73 8.75
CA ASP A 40 3.11 -13.89 8.05
C ASP A 40 2.65 -12.43 8.10
N PRO A 41 3.46 -11.52 8.68
CA PRO A 41 3.14 -10.09 8.69
C PRO A 41 2.98 -9.46 7.30
N GLU A 42 3.66 -9.99 6.27
CA GLU A 42 3.51 -9.52 4.89
C GLU A 42 2.16 -9.94 4.31
N GLU A 43 1.72 -11.18 4.59
CA GLU A 43 0.43 -11.69 4.16
C GLU A 43 -0.74 -10.87 4.73
N LYS A 44 -0.62 -10.34 5.95
CA LYS A 44 -1.63 -9.42 6.51
C LYS A 44 -1.76 -8.16 5.66
N VAL A 45 -0.65 -7.58 5.23
CA VAL A 45 -0.63 -6.41 4.35
C VAL A 45 -1.19 -6.75 2.97
N ARG A 46 -0.85 -7.93 2.43
CA ARG A 46 -1.41 -8.43 1.16
C ARG A 46 -2.92 -8.57 1.24
N ALA A 47 -3.46 -9.17 2.30
CA ALA A 47 -4.89 -9.34 2.52
C ALA A 47 -5.65 -8.01 2.68
N GLU A 48 -5.10 -7.07 3.45
CA GLU A 48 -5.66 -5.72 3.58
C GLU A 48 -5.71 -4.99 2.24
N TYR A 49 -4.60 -5.04 1.50
CA TYR A 49 -4.51 -4.33 0.23
C TYR A 49 -5.37 -4.99 -0.85
N TYR A 50 -5.46 -6.31 -0.86
CA TYR A 50 -6.38 -7.06 -1.73
C TYR A 50 -7.84 -6.63 -1.49
N PHE A 51 -8.26 -6.50 -0.23
CA PHE A 51 -9.58 -5.97 0.10
C PHE A 51 -9.78 -4.55 -0.45
N ASP A 52 -8.80 -3.66 -0.26
CA ASP A 52 -8.85 -2.30 -0.79
C ASP A 52 -8.93 -2.26 -2.33
N LEU A 53 -8.21 -3.16 -3.03
CA LEU A 53 -8.25 -3.26 -4.49
C LEU A 53 -9.67 -3.54 -5.00
N LEU A 54 -10.43 -4.35 -4.29
CA LEU A 54 -11.82 -4.68 -4.64
C LEU A 54 -12.79 -3.55 -4.22
N GLU A 55 -12.61 -3.02 -3.01
CA GLU A 55 -13.59 -2.15 -2.36
C GLU A 55 -13.42 -0.68 -2.69
N LYS A 56 -12.18 -0.18 -2.63
CA LYS A 56 -11.87 1.25 -2.86
C LYS A 56 -11.47 1.53 -4.29
N TYR A 57 -10.69 0.61 -4.87
CA TYR A 57 -10.20 0.77 -6.24
C TYR A 57 -11.08 0.08 -7.28
N HIS A 58 -12.08 -0.70 -6.86
CA HIS A 58 -13.07 -1.33 -7.75
C HIS A 58 -12.45 -2.15 -8.90
N TYR A 59 -11.37 -2.88 -8.63
CA TYR A 59 -10.87 -3.89 -9.55
C TYR A 59 -11.71 -5.16 -9.44
N SER A 60 -12.04 -5.75 -10.60
CA SER A 60 -12.76 -7.02 -10.62
C SER A 60 -11.87 -8.14 -10.10
N VAL A 61 -12.39 -8.95 -9.19
CA VAL A 61 -11.72 -10.14 -8.67
C VAL A 61 -11.27 -11.11 -9.78
N LYS A 62 -11.99 -11.12 -10.92
CA LYS A 62 -11.65 -11.94 -12.09
C LYS A 62 -10.37 -11.49 -12.80
N ARG A 63 -9.88 -10.29 -12.50
CA ARG A 63 -8.71 -9.68 -13.13
C ARG A 63 -7.54 -9.55 -12.17
N ILE A 64 -7.62 -10.18 -11.01
CA ILE A 64 -6.54 -10.19 -10.02
C ILE A 64 -5.98 -11.62 -9.93
N GLU A 65 -4.66 -11.73 -9.94
CA GLU A 65 -3.93 -12.95 -9.62
C GLU A 65 -2.95 -12.69 -8.49
N LEU A 66 -2.76 -13.70 -7.64
CA LEU A 66 -1.80 -13.70 -6.55
C LEU A 66 -0.66 -14.65 -6.92
N GLU A 67 0.54 -14.36 -6.42
CA GLU A 67 1.74 -15.17 -6.65
C GLU A 67 1.94 -15.48 -8.15
N THR A 68 1.94 -14.45 -8.98
CA THR A 68 2.16 -14.60 -10.43
C THR A 68 3.64 -14.84 -10.69
N GLU A 69 3.96 -16.00 -11.27
CA GLU A 69 5.33 -16.37 -11.62
C GLU A 69 5.94 -15.40 -12.64
N MET A 70 7.16 -14.94 -12.36
CA MET A 70 7.93 -14.08 -13.25
C MET A 70 8.57 -14.90 -14.38
N PRO A 71 8.36 -14.54 -15.65
CA PRO A 71 8.90 -15.30 -16.77
C PRO A 71 10.43 -15.29 -16.77
N ASP A 72 11.02 -16.41 -17.23
CA ASP A 72 12.44 -16.58 -17.52
C ASP A 72 13.38 -16.19 -16.36
N ARG A 73 12.98 -16.46 -15.11
CA ARG A 73 13.82 -16.23 -13.93
C ARG A 73 14.27 -17.51 -13.25
N THR A 74 15.56 -17.55 -12.90
CA THR A 74 16.16 -18.58 -12.05
C THR A 74 17.00 -17.91 -10.96
N PRO A 75 16.73 -18.18 -9.66
CA PRO A 75 15.59 -18.95 -9.15
C PRO A 75 14.24 -18.31 -9.50
N GLU A 76 13.18 -19.12 -9.46
CA GLU A 76 11.80 -18.66 -9.63
C GLU A 76 11.51 -17.50 -8.68
N ARG A 77 10.74 -16.53 -9.17
CA ARG A 77 10.28 -15.39 -8.39
C ARG A 77 8.84 -15.10 -8.76
N TYR A 78 8.10 -14.56 -7.81
CA TYR A 78 6.67 -14.32 -7.92
C TYR A 78 6.40 -12.85 -7.63
N ALA A 79 5.43 -12.28 -8.34
CA ALA A 79 4.84 -10.99 -8.01
C ALA A 79 3.64 -11.23 -7.08
N ASP A 80 3.54 -10.47 -6.00
CA ASP A 80 2.55 -10.70 -4.94
C ASP A 80 1.12 -10.60 -5.46
N ILE A 81 0.83 -9.54 -6.22
CA ILE A 81 -0.47 -9.36 -6.89
C ILE A 81 -0.25 -8.79 -8.28
N VAL A 82 -0.92 -9.35 -9.29
CA VAL A 82 -1.01 -8.78 -10.64
C VAL A 82 -2.47 -8.50 -10.98
N ILE A 83 -2.75 -7.27 -11.39
CA ILE A 83 -4.04 -6.83 -11.88
C ILE A 83 -3.95 -6.77 -13.40
N PHE A 84 -4.92 -7.32 -14.13
CA PHE A 84 -4.96 -7.37 -15.59
C PHE A 84 -5.94 -6.35 -16.18
N GLU A 85 -5.76 -5.96 -17.44
CA GLU A 85 -6.66 -5.04 -18.16
C GLU A 85 -8.07 -5.62 -18.34
N ASP A 86 -8.17 -6.94 -18.55
CA ASP A 86 -9.42 -7.64 -18.86
C ASP A 86 -9.51 -9.04 -18.24
N ASP A 87 -10.67 -9.68 -18.40
CA ASP A 87 -10.97 -11.01 -17.86
C ASP A 87 -10.18 -12.14 -18.57
N ALA A 88 -9.54 -11.86 -19.73
CA ALA A 88 -8.70 -12.83 -20.43
C ALA A 88 -7.30 -12.94 -19.81
N LYS A 89 -6.93 -11.99 -18.92
CA LYS A 89 -5.68 -11.97 -18.16
C LYS A 89 -4.43 -12.11 -19.03
N LYS A 90 -4.43 -11.43 -20.17
CA LYS A 90 -3.29 -11.45 -21.12
C LYS A 90 -2.36 -10.27 -20.97
N LYS A 91 -2.86 -9.15 -20.43
CA LYS A 91 -2.12 -7.90 -20.29
C LYS A 91 -2.12 -7.46 -18.84
N PRO A 92 -1.00 -7.63 -18.12
CA PRO A 92 -0.81 -7.02 -16.82
C PRO A 92 -0.99 -5.50 -16.91
N TYR A 93 -1.70 -4.95 -15.93
CA TYR A 93 -2.01 -3.53 -15.80
C TYR A 93 -1.27 -2.92 -14.61
N ILE A 94 -1.32 -3.57 -13.45
CA ILE A 94 -0.61 -3.15 -12.24
C ILE A 94 0.09 -4.36 -11.63
N VAL A 95 1.34 -4.18 -11.21
CA VAL A 95 2.04 -5.11 -10.32
C VAL A 95 2.10 -4.53 -8.91
N VAL A 96 1.69 -5.31 -7.92
CA VAL A 96 1.78 -4.95 -6.51
C VAL A 96 2.92 -5.74 -5.87
N GLU A 97 3.75 -5.05 -5.11
CA GLU A 97 4.71 -5.65 -4.19
C GLU A 97 4.29 -5.29 -2.75
N CYS A 98 4.04 -6.29 -1.93
CA CYS A 98 3.69 -6.18 -0.53
C CYS A 98 4.94 -6.43 0.33
N LYS A 99 5.02 -5.71 1.45
CA LYS A 99 5.99 -5.95 2.51
C LYS A 99 5.28 -5.85 3.85
N LYS A 100 5.84 -6.50 4.88
CA LYS A 100 5.35 -6.31 6.25
C LYS A 100 5.31 -4.81 6.61
N ASP A 101 4.33 -4.43 7.42
CA ASP A 101 4.26 -3.06 7.92
C ASP A 101 5.47 -2.73 8.81
N GLY A 102 5.88 -1.45 8.81
CA GLY A 102 6.96 -0.96 9.64
C GLY A 102 8.37 -1.30 9.16
N ILE A 103 8.55 -1.76 7.92
CA ILE A 103 9.89 -1.87 7.32
C ILE A 103 10.59 -0.52 7.26
N SER A 104 11.93 -0.56 7.27
CA SER A 104 12.77 0.63 7.15
C SER A 104 12.61 1.30 5.79
N ASP A 105 13.01 2.57 5.70
CA ASP A 105 12.98 3.30 4.43
C ASP A 105 13.89 2.64 3.38
N ALA A 106 15.05 2.11 3.79
CA ALA A 106 15.95 1.39 2.89
C ALA A 106 15.31 0.11 2.31
N GLU A 107 14.62 -0.67 3.14
CA GLU A 107 13.85 -1.84 2.69
C GLU A 107 12.71 -1.42 1.75
N PHE A 108 12.02 -0.31 2.06
CA PHE A 108 10.93 0.20 1.24
C PHE A 108 11.40 0.70 -0.13
N GLU A 109 12.56 1.34 -0.20
CA GLU A 109 13.19 1.72 -1.48
C GLU A 109 13.61 0.51 -2.30
N GLN A 110 14.11 -0.56 -1.65
CA GLN A 110 14.42 -1.82 -2.36
C GLN A 110 13.15 -2.47 -2.91
N ALA A 111 12.08 -2.56 -2.12
CA ALA A 111 10.81 -3.10 -2.55
C ALA A 111 10.16 -2.26 -3.67
N THR A 112 10.30 -0.93 -3.62
CA THR A 112 9.89 -0.02 -4.69
C THR A 112 10.60 -0.37 -6.01
N LYS A 113 11.92 -0.56 -5.98
CA LYS A 113 12.70 -0.95 -7.17
C LYS A 113 12.30 -2.33 -7.68
N GLN A 114 12.04 -3.28 -6.78
CA GLN A 114 11.55 -4.60 -7.14
C GLN A 114 10.18 -4.53 -7.85
N ALA A 115 9.24 -3.74 -7.32
CA ALA A 115 7.94 -3.53 -7.93
C ALA A 115 8.06 -2.99 -9.36
N ILE A 116 8.91 -1.97 -9.57
CA ILE A 116 9.18 -1.41 -10.90
C ILE A 116 9.81 -2.46 -11.83
N ALA A 117 10.83 -3.16 -11.36
CA ALA A 117 11.52 -4.17 -12.17
C ALA A 117 10.58 -5.30 -12.59
N ASN A 118 9.74 -5.79 -11.67
CA ASN A 118 8.77 -6.84 -11.95
C ASN A 118 7.67 -6.36 -12.92
N ALA A 119 7.14 -5.15 -12.72
CA ALA A 119 6.19 -4.54 -13.66
C ALA A 119 6.73 -4.44 -15.08
N ARG A 120 8.01 -4.07 -15.23
CA ARG A 120 8.65 -3.98 -16.56
C ARG A 120 8.82 -5.32 -17.23
N VAL A 121 9.18 -6.36 -16.48
CA VAL A 121 9.27 -7.74 -17.01
C VAL A 121 7.89 -8.24 -17.46
N LEU A 122 6.84 -7.90 -16.71
CA LEU A 122 5.45 -8.27 -17.05
C LEU A 122 4.78 -7.29 -18.02
N HIS A 123 5.48 -6.26 -18.48
CA HIS A 123 4.96 -5.18 -19.33
C HIS A 123 3.72 -4.46 -18.76
N ALA A 124 3.60 -4.38 -17.43
CA ALA A 124 2.58 -3.58 -16.78
C ALA A 124 2.95 -2.09 -16.83
N PRO A 125 2.01 -1.19 -17.18
CA PRO A 125 2.24 0.26 -17.20
C PRO A 125 2.37 0.88 -15.80
N LEU A 126 1.91 0.19 -14.76
CA LEU A 126 1.93 0.67 -13.39
C LEU A 126 2.48 -0.37 -12.42
N ALA A 127 3.04 0.13 -11.32
CA ALA A 127 3.43 -0.67 -10.17
C ALA A 127 3.00 0.02 -8.87
N ILE A 128 2.86 -0.73 -7.78
CA ILE A 128 2.69 -0.16 -6.44
C ILE A 128 3.38 -1.00 -5.38
N CYS A 129 4.17 -0.36 -4.52
CA CYS A 129 4.76 -0.98 -3.34
C CYS A 129 3.91 -0.61 -2.12
N VAL A 130 3.54 -1.59 -1.30
CA VAL A 130 2.68 -1.43 -0.12
C VAL A 130 3.31 -2.08 1.11
N ALA A 131 3.47 -1.31 2.18
CA ALA A 131 3.94 -1.75 3.48
C ALA A 131 3.05 -1.13 4.57
N GLY A 132 1.91 -1.78 4.81
CA GLY A 132 0.80 -1.26 5.62
C GLY A 132 0.37 0.12 5.14
N ASN A 133 0.42 1.12 6.02
CA ASN A 133 0.03 2.50 5.69
C ASN A 133 1.03 3.25 4.80
N THR A 134 2.22 2.69 4.53
CA THR A 134 3.18 3.27 3.57
C THR A 134 2.98 2.66 2.20
N ARG A 135 2.69 3.48 1.19
CA ARG A 135 2.62 3.01 -0.20
C ARG A 135 3.14 4.03 -1.22
N ARG A 136 3.73 3.52 -2.30
CA ARG A 136 4.23 4.31 -3.42
C ARG A 136 3.77 3.66 -4.73
N ALA A 137 2.98 4.39 -5.50
CA ALA A 137 2.57 4.00 -6.84
C ALA A 137 3.55 4.58 -7.87
N MET A 138 3.79 3.85 -8.96
CA MET A 138 4.79 4.18 -9.96
C MET A 138 4.25 3.96 -11.38
N GLU A 139 4.61 4.86 -12.31
CA GLU A 139 4.43 4.71 -13.74
C GLU A 139 5.65 4.03 -14.37
N THR A 140 5.45 2.84 -14.92
CA THR A 140 6.52 1.95 -15.40
C THR A 140 6.54 1.81 -16.91
N ALA A 141 5.58 2.42 -17.61
CA ALA A 141 5.60 2.56 -19.06
C ALA A 141 6.76 3.46 -19.53
N GLU A 142 7.04 4.54 -18.79
CA GLU A 142 8.11 5.50 -19.12
C GLU A 142 9.38 5.29 -18.29
N TRP A 143 9.23 4.95 -17.01
CA TRP A 143 10.33 4.96 -16.05
C TRP A 143 10.81 3.58 -15.63
N ASN A 144 11.96 3.54 -14.97
CA ASN A 144 12.59 2.30 -14.50
C ASN A 144 13.17 2.41 -13.08
N ASP A 145 13.67 1.29 -12.58
CA ASP A 145 14.15 1.09 -11.21
C ASP A 145 15.46 1.84 -10.89
N LYS A 146 16.10 2.47 -11.88
CA LYS A 146 17.27 3.34 -11.67
C LYS A 146 16.88 4.74 -11.19
N GLU A 147 15.67 5.20 -11.50
CA GLU A 147 15.15 6.53 -11.17
C GLU A 147 13.72 6.44 -10.59
N PRO A 148 13.52 5.69 -9.48
CA PRO A 148 12.20 5.42 -8.91
C PRO A 148 11.43 6.68 -8.48
N GLU A 149 12.15 7.76 -8.14
CA GLU A 149 11.56 9.05 -7.82
C GLU A 149 10.83 9.68 -9.01
N LYS A 150 11.33 9.49 -10.25
CA LYS A 150 10.66 9.99 -11.46
C LYS A 150 9.45 9.16 -11.84
N ALA A 151 9.48 7.87 -11.50
CA ALA A 151 8.35 6.97 -11.70
C ALA A 151 7.19 7.29 -10.74
N THR A 152 7.42 7.98 -9.63
CA THR A 152 6.43 8.12 -8.55
C THR A 152 5.23 8.94 -8.99
N ILE A 153 4.03 8.35 -8.83
CA ILE A 153 2.74 9.00 -9.06
C ILE A 153 1.92 9.05 -7.76
N THR A 154 0.83 9.83 -7.76
CA THR A 154 -0.01 10.04 -6.57
C THR A 154 -0.54 8.74 -5.98
N ASP A 155 -1.15 7.90 -6.80
CA ASP A 155 -1.71 6.60 -6.47
C ASP A 155 -2.04 5.83 -7.76
N ILE A 156 -2.37 4.55 -7.65
CA ILE A 156 -2.95 3.81 -8.77
C ILE A 156 -4.37 4.34 -9.08
N PRO A 157 -4.83 4.27 -10.34
CA PRO A 157 -6.16 4.74 -10.70
C PRO A 157 -7.26 3.88 -10.06
N ILE A 158 -8.45 4.45 -9.90
CA ILE A 158 -9.65 3.67 -9.59
C ILE A 158 -10.06 2.93 -10.87
N SER A 159 -10.17 1.61 -10.78
CA SER A 159 -10.35 0.71 -11.92
C SER A 159 -9.33 1.02 -13.02
N TYR A 160 -9.77 1.41 -14.21
CA TYR A 160 -8.90 1.75 -15.33
C TYR A 160 -9.04 3.24 -15.69
N GLY A 161 -9.31 4.07 -14.67
CA GLY A 161 -9.51 5.50 -14.78
C GLY A 161 -8.21 6.28 -14.92
N LYS A 162 -8.30 7.59 -14.67
CA LYS A 162 -7.15 8.49 -14.68
C LYS A 162 -6.45 8.50 -13.32
N ILE A 163 -5.15 8.77 -13.33
CA ILE A 163 -4.39 9.04 -12.12
C ILE A 163 -4.89 10.37 -11.54
N GLU A 164 -5.32 10.33 -10.28
CA GLU A 164 -5.80 11.50 -9.56
C GLU A 164 -4.62 12.38 -9.13
N GLU A 165 -4.86 13.69 -9.09
CA GLU A 165 -3.86 14.65 -8.61
C GLU A 165 -3.62 14.53 -7.10
N PHE A 166 -4.63 14.07 -6.34
CA PHE A 166 -4.56 13.93 -4.88
C PHE A 166 -5.15 12.60 -4.42
N ARG A 167 -4.44 11.94 -3.50
CA ARG A 167 -4.88 10.69 -2.87
C ARG A 167 -6.04 10.91 -1.89
N TYR A 168 -5.92 11.87 -0.98
CA TYR A 168 -6.89 12.05 0.11
C TYR A 168 -7.87 13.19 -0.15
N LYS A 169 -9.15 12.91 0.10
CA LYS A 169 -10.29 13.81 -0.13
C LYS A 169 -11.10 13.91 1.16
N LYS A 170 -11.11 15.10 1.77
CA LYS A 170 -11.84 15.35 3.03
C LYS A 170 -13.35 15.13 2.83
N GLY A 171 -13.97 14.35 3.72
CA GLY A 171 -15.39 13.98 3.67
C GLY A 171 -15.71 12.80 2.75
N ASP A 172 -14.72 12.26 2.03
CA ASP A 172 -14.90 11.08 1.19
C ASP A 172 -14.87 9.80 2.04
N THR A 173 -15.77 8.85 1.78
CA THR A 173 -15.89 7.65 2.62
C THR A 173 -14.66 6.74 2.51
N ASP A 174 -14.05 6.66 1.33
CA ASP A 174 -12.93 5.77 1.05
C ASP A 174 -11.58 6.49 1.11
N TRP A 175 -11.59 7.79 0.81
CA TRP A 175 -10.39 8.61 0.62
C TRP A 175 -10.19 9.72 1.67
N ASP A 176 -11.02 9.82 2.72
CA ASP A 176 -10.71 10.67 3.86
C ASP A 176 -9.72 9.99 4.83
N LEU A 177 -9.11 10.81 5.70
CA LEU A 177 -8.24 10.34 6.76
C LEU A 177 -9.04 9.51 7.77
N LYS A 178 -8.60 8.28 7.99
CA LYS A 178 -9.19 7.38 8.98
C LYS A 178 -8.56 7.62 10.35
N VAL A 179 -9.37 7.44 11.39
CA VAL A 179 -8.86 7.40 12.77
C VAL A 179 -8.00 6.15 12.91
N LEU A 180 -6.72 6.34 13.21
CA LEU A 180 -5.79 5.25 13.47
C LEU A 180 -6.02 4.65 14.85
N ASP A 181 -5.84 3.34 14.97
CA ASP A 181 -5.75 2.73 16.29
C ASP A 181 -4.42 3.10 17.00
N LYS A 182 -4.34 2.82 18.30
CA LYS A 182 -3.16 3.17 19.11
C LYS A 182 -1.87 2.52 18.59
N SER A 183 -1.96 1.29 18.08
CA SER A 183 -0.81 0.54 17.57
C SER A 183 -0.32 1.10 16.24
N GLU A 184 -1.24 1.49 15.36
CA GLU A 184 -0.96 2.16 14.09
C GLU A 184 -0.34 3.54 14.31
N LEU A 185 -0.91 4.34 15.22
CA LEU A 185 -0.37 5.64 15.58
C LEU A 185 1.04 5.53 16.14
N LYS A 186 1.28 4.57 17.04
CA LYS A 186 2.61 4.33 17.61
C LYS A 186 3.63 4.00 16.51
N ARG A 187 3.28 3.10 15.58
CA ARG A 187 4.14 2.71 14.47
C ARG A 187 4.44 3.87 13.52
N ALA A 188 3.45 4.70 13.22
CA ALA A 188 3.63 5.90 12.40
C ALA A 188 4.61 6.90 13.04
N LEU A 189 4.48 7.12 14.35
CA LEU A 189 5.39 7.98 15.13
C LEU A 189 6.81 7.40 15.19
N GLU A 190 6.96 6.10 15.46
CA GLU A 190 8.25 5.41 15.48
C GLU A 190 8.95 5.49 14.13
N LYS A 191 8.22 5.23 13.04
CA LYS A 191 8.77 5.34 11.68
C LYS A 191 9.22 6.77 11.38
N SER A 192 8.38 7.76 11.65
CA SER A 192 8.71 9.18 11.41
C SER A 192 9.93 9.63 12.21
N HIS A 193 10.04 9.20 13.47
CA HIS A 193 11.24 9.44 14.28
C HIS A 193 12.47 8.80 13.65
N ASN A 194 12.39 7.53 13.23
CA ASN A 194 13.52 6.79 12.68
C ASN A 194 14.01 7.39 11.36
N THR A 195 13.09 7.82 10.49
CA THR A 195 13.40 8.56 9.26
C THR A 195 14.15 9.85 9.58
N LEU A 196 13.66 10.66 10.54
CA LEU A 196 14.32 11.90 10.95
C LEU A 196 15.69 11.67 11.62
N TRP A 197 15.82 10.59 12.39
CA TRP A 197 17.05 10.18 13.05
C TRP A 197 18.13 9.68 12.07
N ALA A 198 17.70 9.16 10.91
CA ALA A 198 18.55 8.78 9.79
C ALA A 198 19.69 7.81 10.18
N GLY A 199 19.37 6.80 10.99
CA GLY A 199 20.31 5.75 11.40
C GLY A 199 21.50 6.25 12.22
N GLY A 200 21.31 7.29 13.03
CA GLY A 200 22.35 7.86 13.90
C GLY A 200 23.07 9.07 13.32
N LYS A 201 22.74 9.48 12.07
CA LYS A 201 23.29 10.70 11.47
C LYS A 201 22.81 11.98 12.17
N ARG A 202 21.66 11.93 12.85
CA ARG A 202 21.17 13.02 13.71
C ARG A 202 21.09 12.59 15.16
N ASN A 203 21.21 13.55 16.06
CA ASN A 203 20.97 13.31 17.49
C ASN A 203 19.50 12.89 17.69
N PRO A 204 19.21 11.81 18.44
CA PRO A 204 17.85 11.34 18.65
C PRO A 204 16.94 12.40 19.28
N THR A 205 17.46 13.24 20.17
CA THR A 205 16.68 14.34 20.80
C THR A 205 16.26 15.39 19.77
N VAL A 206 17.12 15.65 18.77
CA VAL A 206 16.80 16.58 17.68
C VAL A 206 15.75 15.98 16.75
N ALA A 207 15.86 14.69 16.41
CA ALA A 207 14.85 14.00 15.61
C ALA A 207 13.48 14.00 16.30
N PHE A 208 13.45 13.80 17.62
CA PHE A 208 12.25 13.90 18.43
C PHE A 208 11.67 15.32 18.43
N ASP A 209 12.48 16.36 18.63
CA ASP A 209 12.02 17.76 18.59
C ASP A 209 11.42 18.14 17.23
N GLU A 210 12.05 17.74 16.13
CA GLU A 210 11.50 17.94 14.78
C GLU A 210 10.18 17.19 14.56
N LEU A 211 10.07 15.95 15.05
CA LEU A 211 8.80 15.20 15.01
C LEU A 211 7.70 15.91 15.81
N CYS A 212 8.02 16.46 16.99
CA CYS A 212 7.07 17.22 17.80
C CYS A 212 6.58 18.46 17.04
N LYS A 213 7.47 19.21 16.37
CA LYS A 213 7.07 20.37 15.55
C LYS A 213 6.07 19.99 14.47
N ILE A 214 6.33 18.90 13.73
CA ILE A 214 5.40 18.39 12.71
C ILE A 214 4.04 18.05 13.32
N ASN A 215 4.03 17.31 14.44
CA ASN A 215 2.78 16.94 15.13
C ASN A 215 1.99 18.17 15.58
N PHE A 216 2.64 19.17 16.18
CA PHE A 216 1.95 20.39 16.61
C PHE A 216 1.35 21.16 15.43
N VAL A 217 2.05 21.24 14.31
CA VAL A 217 1.52 21.86 13.08
C VAL A 217 0.28 21.12 12.59
N LYS A 218 0.31 19.78 12.55
CA LYS A 218 -0.84 18.95 12.12
C LYS A 218 -2.04 19.09 13.05
N ILE A 219 -1.84 19.01 14.38
CA ILE A 219 -2.91 19.21 15.36
C ILE A 219 -3.54 20.61 15.22
N ARG A 220 -2.72 21.65 15.00
CA ARG A 220 -3.20 23.01 14.79
C ARG A 220 -4.02 23.14 13.51
N ASP A 221 -3.56 22.52 12.42
CA ASP A 221 -4.24 22.51 11.13
C ASP A 221 -5.61 21.82 11.21
N GLU A 222 -5.69 20.65 11.86
CA GLU A 222 -6.94 19.91 12.06
C GLU A 222 -7.96 20.69 12.91
N LYS A 223 -7.50 21.35 13.99
CA LYS A 223 -8.38 22.14 14.88
C LYS A 223 -8.94 23.41 14.24
N ARG A 224 -8.25 24.01 13.27
CA ARG A 224 -8.69 25.26 12.64
C ARG A 224 -9.82 25.08 11.63
N GLY A 225 -10.11 23.84 11.23
CA GLY A 225 -11.20 23.50 10.32
C GLY A 225 -11.00 24.07 8.92
N ARG A 226 -10.60 23.25 7.95
CA ARG A 226 -10.61 23.65 6.52
C ARG A 226 -12.05 23.67 5.98
N PRO A 227 -12.45 24.67 5.15
CA PRO A 227 -13.73 24.66 4.43
C PRO A 227 -13.95 23.35 3.67
N HIS A 228 -15.22 22.94 3.52
CA HIS A 228 -15.67 21.60 3.12
C HIS A 228 -15.29 21.14 1.68
N ALA A 229 -14.38 21.84 1.00
CA ALA A 229 -13.99 21.56 -0.38
C ALA A 229 -12.48 21.66 -0.66
N GLN A 230 -11.62 21.85 0.35
CA GLN A 230 -10.18 21.93 0.13
C GLN A 230 -9.49 20.57 0.26
N LYS A 231 -8.83 20.19 -0.85
CA LYS A 231 -7.85 19.10 -0.97
C LYS A 231 -6.88 19.10 0.23
N ILE A 232 -6.55 17.92 0.76
CA ILE A 232 -5.62 17.80 1.89
C ILE A 232 -4.19 18.02 1.37
N SER A 233 -3.79 19.29 1.27
CA SER A 233 -2.38 19.65 1.09
C SER A 233 -1.65 19.42 2.42
N GLY A 234 -0.83 18.37 2.44
CA GLY A 234 -0.06 17.98 3.61
C GLY A 234 0.89 16.80 3.37
N GLN A 235 1.20 16.47 2.11
CA GLN A 235 2.36 15.63 1.82
C GLN A 235 3.60 16.47 2.11
N ILE A 236 4.25 16.19 3.24
CA ILE A 236 5.65 16.55 3.42
C ILE A 236 6.40 15.57 2.50
N SER A 237 6.68 16.02 1.29
CA SER A 237 7.68 15.40 0.42
C SER A 237 9.02 15.53 1.14
N GLY A 238 9.43 14.45 1.79
CA GLY A 238 10.78 14.21 2.28
C GLY A 238 11.41 13.11 1.44
#